data_AF-A0A6B2CKZ5-F1
#
_entry.id   AF-A0A6B2CKZ5-F1
#
_cell.length_a   1.000
_cell.length_b   1.000
_cell.length_c   1.000
_cell.angle_alpha   90.00
_cell.angle_beta   90.00
_cell.angle_gamma   90.00
#
_symmetry.space_group_name_H-M   'P 1'
#
loop_
_entity.id
_entity.type
_entity.pdbx_description
1 polymer ?
#
loop_
_entity_poly.entity_id
_entity_poly.type
_entity_poly.pdbx_seq_one_letter_code
_entity_poly.pdbx_strand_id
1 'polypeptide(L)' 'MGSFLSRSELRALKAAYDLGFFDEPRKSTLSKVADALGLSPTTVNYEIRRGINKLSSILLRDNQSNKVK' A
#
# COMPACT_ATOMS: atom_id res chain seq x y z
N MET A 1 3.31 0.25 20.77
CA MET A 1 3.54 0.86 19.45
C MET A 1 2.39 0.46 18.54
N GLY A 2 1.40 1.34 18.31
CA GLY A 2 0.32 1.05 17.37
C GLY A 2 0.87 0.98 15.96
N SER A 3 0.53 -0.08 15.20
CA SER A 3 1.02 -0.18 13.83
C SER A 3 0.48 0.98 13.00
N PHE A 4 1.37 1.68 12.31
CA PHE A 4 1.04 2.84 11.48
C PHE A 4 0.03 2.50 10.37
N LEU A 5 0.09 1.26 9.87
CA LEU A 5 -0.89 0.66 8.98
C LEU A 5 -1.90 -0.17 9.77
N SER A 6 -3.16 -0.18 9.31
CA SER A 6 -4.15 -1.16 9.76
C SER A 6 -3.75 -2.57 9.30
N ARG A 7 -4.30 -3.61 9.92
CA ARG A 7 -4.08 -5.00 9.45
C ARG A 7 -4.55 -5.19 8.00
N SER A 8 -5.63 -4.52 7.59
CA SER A 8 -6.17 -4.60 6.23
C SER A 8 -5.26 -3.88 5.22
N GLU A 9 -4.77 -2.69 5.56
CA GLU A 9 -3.84 -1.92 4.73
C GLU A 9 -2.53 -2.69 4.53
N LEU A 10 -1.96 -3.24 5.62
CA LEU A 10 -0.75 -4.04 5.56
C LEU A 10 -0.95 -5.31 4.72
N ARG A 11 -2.06 -6.02 4.93
CA ARG A 11 -2.36 -7.25 4.19
C ARG A 11 -2.55 -6.97 2.70
N ALA A 12 -3.24 -5.89 2.34
CA ALA A 12 -3.45 -5.49 0.94
C ALA A 12 -2.14 -5.07 0.26
N LEU A 13 -1.31 -4.26 0.93
CA LEU A 13 0.00 -3.85 0.40
C LEU A 13 0.94 -5.04 0.23
N LYS A 14 1.00 -5.95 1.21
CA LYS A 14 1.82 -7.16 1.14
C LYS A 14 1.40 -8.05 -0.03
N ALA A 15 0.10 -8.35 -0.17
CA ALA A 15 -0.39 -9.16 -1.28
C ALA A 15 -0.12 -8.50 -2.65
N ALA A 16 -0.31 -7.19 -2.76
CA ALA A 16 0.01 -6.45 -3.98
C ALA A 16 1.52 -6.53 -4.32
N TYR A 17 2.39 -6.37 -3.33
CA TYR A 17 3.84 -6.50 -3.51
C TYR A 17 4.23 -7.93 -3.92
N ASP A 18 3.81 -8.94 -3.17
CA ASP A 18 4.18 -10.34 -3.41
C ASP A 18 3.70 -10.84 -4.79
N LEU A 19 2.55 -10.33 -5.28
CA LEU A 19 2.02 -10.67 -6.59
C LEU A 19 2.63 -9.84 -7.74
N GLY A 20 3.50 -8.87 -7.44
CA GLY A 20 4.12 -8.00 -8.45
C GLY A 20 3.13 -7.01 -9.08
N PHE A 21 2.14 -6.54 -8.31
CA PHE A 21 1.23 -5.46 -8.72
C PHE A 21 1.98 -4.13 -8.88
N PHE A 22 3.03 -3.91 -8.09
CA PHE A 22 3.87 -2.71 -8.13
C PHE A 22 5.08 -2.82 -9.07
N ASP A 23 5.26 -3.97 -9.74
CA ASP A 23 6.38 -4.20 -10.65
C ASP A 23 6.23 -3.46 -11.98
N GLU A 24 7.34 -3.23 -12.68
CA GLU A 24 7.38 -2.74 -14.06
C GLU A 24 8.18 -3.72 -14.95
N PRO A 25 7.55 -4.41 -15.92
CA PRO A 25 6.12 -4.40 -16.22
C PRO A 25 5.30 -5.10 -15.11
N ARG A 26 4.03 -4.70 -14.94
CA ARG A 26 3.16 -5.29 -13.92
C ARG A 26 3.00 -6.79 -14.13
N LYS A 27 3.32 -7.57 -13.11
CA LYS A 27 3.13 -9.04 -13.11
C LYS A 27 1.74 -9.46 -12.64
N SER A 28 1.00 -8.57 -11.99
CA SER A 28 -0.36 -8.83 -11.51
C SER A 28 -1.29 -7.62 -11.65
N THR A 29 -2.59 -7.89 -11.56
CA THR A 29 -3.67 -6.91 -11.65
C THR A 29 -4.35 -6.73 -10.29
N LEU A 30 -5.04 -5.61 -10.11
CA LEU A 30 -5.81 -5.36 -8.89
C LEU A 30 -6.85 -6.46 -8.63
N SER A 31 -7.49 -6.99 -9.69
CA SER A 31 -8.44 -8.09 -9.58
C SER A 31 -7.78 -9.35 -9.02
N LYS A 32 -6.60 -9.74 -9.52
CA LYS A 32 -5.87 -10.90 -9.01
C LYS A 32 -5.47 -10.74 -7.54
N VAL A 33 -5.10 -9.54 -7.13
CA VAL A 33 -4.82 -9.23 -5.70
C VAL A 33 -6.10 -9.35 -4.87
N ALA A 34 -7.24 -8.89 -5.40
CA ALA A 34 -8.54 -9.00 -4.74
C ALA A 34 -9.00 -10.45 -4.59
N ASP A 35 -8.85 -11.25 -5.65
CA ASP A 35 -9.15 -12.68 -5.66
C ASP A 35 -8.29 -13.43 -4.62
N ALA A 36 -6.98 -13.12 -4.56
CA ALA A 36 -6.07 -13.72 -3.57
C ALA A 36 -6.42 -13.37 -2.11
N LEU A 37 -7.12 -12.26 -1.89
CA LEU A 37 -7.54 -11.82 -0.56
C LEU A 37 -8.99 -12.20 -0.21
N GLY A 38 -9.77 -12.69 -1.18
CA GLY A 38 -11.20 -12.93 -1.02
C GLY A 38 -11.99 -11.64 -0.78
N LEU A 39 -11.56 -10.52 -1.39
CA LEU A 39 -12.15 -9.20 -1.21
C LEU A 39 -12.59 -8.61 -2.56
N SER A 40 -13.41 -7.57 -2.53
CA SER A 40 -13.73 -6.84 -3.76
C SER A 40 -12.52 -6.02 -4.25
N PRO A 41 -12.34 -5.84 -5.58
CA PRO A 41 -11.30 -4.96 -6.12
C PRO A 41 -11.38 -3.53 -5.56
N THR A 42 -12.59 -3.03 -5.30
CA THR A 42 -12.82 -1.71 -4.69
C THR A 42 -12.25 -1.63 -3.28
N THR A 43 -12.48 -2.67 -2.45
CA THR A 43 -11.95 -2.76 -1.09
C THR A 43 -10.42 -2.81 -1.12
N VAL A 44 -9.83 -3.65 -1.99
CA VAL A 44 -8.37 -3.76 -2.08
C VAL A 44 -7.74 -2.44 -2.55
N ASN A 45 -8.31 -1.79 -3.56
CA ASN A 45 -7.84 -0.48 -4.01
C ASN A 45 -7.89 0.56 -2.89
N TYR A 46 -8.96 0.56 -2.10
CA TYR A 46 -9.11 1.47 -0.97
C TYR A 46 -8.02 1.28 0.10
N GLU A 47 -7.80 0.03 0.51
CA GLU A 47 -6.77 -0.33 1.51
C GLU A 47 -5.35 -0.01 1.00
N ILE A 48 -5.05 -0.33 -0.26
CA ILE A 48 -3.76 0.02 -0.89
C ILE A 48 -3.57 1.54 -0.90
N ARG A 49 -4.56 2.31 -1.37
CA ARG A 49 -4.45 3.78 -1.43
C ARG A 49 -4.28 4.41 -0.05
N ARG A 50 -5.04 3.95 0.96
CA ARG A 50 -4.86 4.43 2.34
C ARG A 50 -3.46 4.11 2.86
N GLY A 51 -3.01 2.88 2.65
CA GLY A 51 -1.69 2.43 3.08
C GLY A 51 -0.57 3.23 2.43
N ILE A 52 -0.62 3.43 1.11
CA ILE A 52 0.34 4.28 0.38
C ILE A 52 0.30 5.71 0.91
N ASN A 53 -0.88 6.32 1.06
CA ASN A 53 -0.97 7.71 1.54
C ASN A 53 -0.34 7.89 2.93
N LYS A 54 -0.57 6.92 3.82
CA LYS A 54 0.07 6.87 5.12
C LYS A 54 1.59 6.79 4.96
N LEU A 55 2.11 5.81 4.22
CA LEU A 55 3.57 5.65 4.05
C LEU A 55 4.22 6.89 3.41
N SER A 56 3.58 7.46 2.40
CA SER A 56 3.99 8.72 1.79
C SER A 56 3.98 9.86 2.80
N SER A 57 3.02 9.92 3.72
CA SER A 57 2.99 10.97 4.74
C SER A 57 4.17 10.90 5.70
N ILE A 58 4.66 9.71 6.05
CA ILE A 58 5.90 9.56 6.84
C ILE A 58 7.07 10.05 6.01
N LEU A 59 7.24 9.45 4.83
CA LEU A 59 8.39 9.74 3.97
C LEU A 59 8.49 11.24 3.65
N LEU A 60 7.37 11.88 3.34
CA LEU A 60 7.35 13.29 2.97
C LEU A 60 7.48 14.21 4.19
N ARG A 61 6.98 13.84 5.37
CA ARG A 61 7.12 14.65 6.60
C ARG A 61 8.54 14.58 7.14
N ASP A 62 9.17 13.41 7.12
CA ASP A 62 10.57 13.23 7.52
C ASP A 62 11.51 14.07 6.62
N ASN A 63 11.17 14.22 5.34
CA ASN A 63 11.94 15.03 4.40
C ASN A 63 11.74 16.56 4.53
N GLN A 64 10.75 17.05 5.29
CA GLN A 64 10.60 18.50 5.56
C GLN A 64 11.47 18.99 6.73
N SER A 65 12.00 18.09 7.56
CA SER A 65 12.90 18.45 8.67
C SER A 65 14.33 18.78 8.22
N ASN A 66 14.70 18.53 6.95
CA ASN A 66 16.01 18.81 6.39
C ASN A 66 16.07 20.10 5.53
N LYS A 67 15.02 20.93 5.52
CA LYS A 67 15.06 22.29 4.94
C LYS A 67 15.27 23.37 6.00
N VAL A 68 16.31 23.25 6.82
CA VAL A 68 16.94 24.40 7.48
C VAL A 68 18.43 24.13 7.60
N LYS A 69 19.19 24.62 6.62
CA LYS A 69 20.43 25.39 6.79
C LYS A 69 20.88 25.94 5.45
#